data_AF-A0A010RCG9-F1
#
_entry.id   AF-A0A010RCG9-F1
#
_cell.length_a   1.000
_cell.length_b   1.000
_cell.length_c   1.000
_cell.angle_alpha   90.00
_cell.angle_beta   90.00
_cell.angle_gamma   90.00
#
_symmetry.space_group_name_H-M   'P 1'
#
loop_
_entity.id
_entity.type
_entity.pdbx_description
1 polymer ?
#
loop_
_entity_poly.entity_id
_entity_poly.type
_entity_poly.pdbx_seq_one_letter_code
_entity_poly.pdbx_strand_id
1 'polypeptide(L)'
;MHMLLAGRSIHTVTALSSFGNYVLIHGLLQQVFLTRNASEDIPAAGNRVLGGDFVKKMETALRAWQESWEATYESTTDPSSSEGPLGFNSTALLRLAYIRLNVGLSADQRLLARDDAQRIAAVFSRPILAAGDRSMHMNQAMLQCIHALSIPVRVGVAFVARSQTFNWSIQHAFCNLECAFLLTQWLKVLSQVVRESGLVSLQPEERRLVNLVTILVQETELGDRLDEEQHPAVQIESLATLTLTLWSNTFNGSHVFDIVRVIGNGLSISVQGSM
;
A
#
# COMPACT_ATOMS: atom_id res chain seq x y z
N MET A 1 5.28 -15.68 -18.49
CA MET A 1 5.73 -14.27 -18.52
C MET A 1 5.48 -13.57 -19.87
N HIS A 2 5.95 -14.08 -21.01
CA HIS A 2 5.74 -13.42 -22.32
C HIS A 2 4.27 -13.13 -22.67
N MET A 3 3.34 -14.05 -22.35
CA MET A 3 1.90 -13.85 -22.58
C MET A 3 1.31 -12.74 -21.70
N LEU A 4 1.64 -12.72 -20.40
CA LEU A 4 1.26 -11.64 -19.48
C LEU A 4 1.75 -10.28 -19.95
N LEU A 5 3.03 -10.19 -20.35
CA LEU A 5 3.63 -8.95 -20.84
C LEU A 5 3.06 -8.48 -22.19
N ALA A 6 2.38 -9.37 -22.91
CA ALA A 6 1.61 -9.06 -24.11
C ALA A 6 0.12 -8.75 -23.81
N GLY A 7 -0.28 -8.74 -22.53
CA GLY A 7 -1.66 -8.53 -22.10
C GLY A 7 -2.62 -9.65 -22.49
N ARG A 8 -2.10 -10.85 -22.80
CA ARG A 8 -2.93 -11.98 -23.23
C ARG A 8 -3.37 -12.77 -22.00
N SER A 9 -4.59 -13.32 -22.05
CA SER A 9 -5.05 -14.28 -21.05
C SER A 9 -4.09 -15.45 -20.98
N ILE A 10 -3.77 -15.85 -19.74
CA ILE A 10 -2.89 -16.97 -19.43
C ILE A 10 -3.66 -18.20 -18.91
N HIS A 11 -4.99 -18.10 -18.85
CA HIS A 11 -5.91 -19.16 -18.41
C HIS A 11 -6.88 -19.52 -19.56
N THR A 12 -6.37 -20.08 -20.66
CA THR A 12 -7.18 -20.28 -21.88
C THR A 12 -7.99 -21.59 -21.90
N VAL A 13 -7.56 -22.62 -21.15
CA VAL A 13 -8.23 -23.94 -21.13
C VAL A 13 -8.31 -24.52 -19.71
N THR A 14 -7.26 -24.31 -18.91
CA THR A 14 -7.22 -24.66 -17.48
C THR A 14 -6.67 -23.48 -16.69
N ALA A 15 -7.20 -23.27 -15.48
CA ALA A 15 -6.67 -22.27 -14.57
C ALA A 15 -5.22 -22.62 -14.18
N LEU A 16 -4.39 -21.60 -14.01
CA LEU A 16 -3.05 -21.78 -13.43
C LEU A 16 -3.17 -22.19 -11.97
N SER A 17 -2.17 -22.91 -11.46
CA SER A 17 -2.10 -23.18 -10.01
C SER A 17 -1.82 -21.88 -9.23
N SER A 18 -2.22 -21.83 -7.96
CA SER A 18 -1.89 -20.70 -7.08
C SER A 18 -0.40 -20.47 -6.94
N PHE A 19 0.40 -21.54 -6.94
CA PHE A 19 1.86 -21.42 -6.97
C PHE A 19 2.33 -20.77 -8.28
N GLY A 20 1.75 -21.14 -9.43
CA GLY A 20 2.05 -20.50 -10.71
C GLY A 20 1.72 -19.01 -10.70
N ASN A 21 0.53 -18.63 -10.23
CA ASN A 21 0.15 -17.23 -10.06
C ASN A 21 1.10 -16.50 -9.10
N TYR A 22 1.46 -17.12 -7.98
CA TYR A 22 2.39 -16.56 -7.01
C TYR A 22 3.78 -16.29 -7.61
N VAL A 23 4.35 -17.21 -8.38
CA VAL A 23 5.64 -17.02 -9.08
C VAL A 23 5.54 -15.90 -10.12
N LEU A 24 4.43 -15.84 -10.88
CA LEU A 24 4.24 -14.83 -11.91
C LEU A 24 4.15 -13.41 -11.33
N ILE A 25 3.44 -13.21 -10.20
CA ILE A 25 3.35 -11.88 -9.60
C ILE A 25 4.70 -11.42 -9.04
N HIS A 26 5.51 -12.33 -8.48
CA HIS A 26 6.90 -12.03 -8.11
C HIS A 26 7.71 -11.55 -9.31
N GLY A 27 7.61 -12.24 -10.45
CA GLY A 27 8.32 -11.83 -11.66
C GLY A 27 7.89 -10.45 -12.18
N LEU A 28 6.59 -10.13 -12.11
CA LEU A 28 6.09 -8.79 -12.48
C LEU A 28 6.62 -7.71 -11.53
N LEU A 29 6.57 -7.97 -10.22
CA LEU A 29 7.09 -7.06 -9.20
C LEU A 29 8.61 -6.82 -9.37
N GLN A 30 9.37 -7.88 -9.62
CA GLN A 30 10.81 -7.79 -9.91
C GLN A 30 11.08 -6.96 -11.16
N GLN A 31 10.28 -7.11 -12.21
CA GLN A 31 10.44 -6.32 -13.43
C GLN A 31 10.20 -4.82 -13.20
N VAL A 32 9.18 -4.46 -12.39
CA VAL A 32 8.98 -3.07 -11.96
C VAL A 32 10.19 -2.56 -11.18
N PHE A 33 10.67 -3.35 -10.21
CA PHE A 33 11.82 -2.98 -9.38
C PHE A 33 13.10 -2.75 -10.19
N LEU A 34 13.48 -3.71 -11.03
CA LEU A 34 14.70 -3.66 -11.83
C LEU A 34 14.67 -2.50 -12.83
N THR A 35 13.53 -2.29 -13.50
CA THR A 35 13.38 -1.18 -14.45
C THR A 35 13.52 0.16 -13.74
N ARG A 36 12.92 0.29 -12.56
CA ARG A 36 12.98 1.53 -11.78
C ARG A 36 14.39 1.83 -11.29
N ASN A 37 15.12 0.82 -10.80
CA ASN A 37 16.51 1.01 -10.38
C ASN A 37 17.41 1.38 -11.58
N ALA A 38 17.22 0.75 -12.74
CA ALA A 38 17.98 1.09 -13.95
C ALA A 38 17.71 2.53 -14.44
N SER A 39 16.50 3.07 -14.20
CA SER A 39 16.18 4.47 -14.48
C SER A 39 16.81 5.46 -13.51
N GLU A 40 17.06 5.07 -12.25
CA GLU A 40 17.64 5.97 -11.22
C GLU A 40 19.11 6.32 -11.48
N ASP A 41 19.84 5.46 -12.18
CA ASP A 41 21.25 5.65 -12.52
C ASP A 41 21.47 6.68 -13.66
N ILE A 42 20.40 7.28 -14.20
CA ILE A 42 20.45 8.24 -15.31
C ILE A 42 20.18 9.67 -14.79
N PRO A 43 21.20 10.54 -14.62
CA PRO A 43 21.07 11.84 -13.96
C PRO A 43 20.19 12.87 -14.70
N ALA A 44 19.87 12.63 -15.97
CA ALA A 44 19.27 13.62 -16.88
C ALA A 44 17.73 13.64 -16.90
N ALA A 45 17.06 12.65 -16.32
CA ALA A 45 15.60 12.61 -16.25
C ALA A 45 15.15 12.87 -14.82
N GLY A 46 14.19 13.78 -14.61
CA GLY A 46 13.56 14.01 -13.31
C GLY A 46 13.15 12.66 -12.67
N ASN A 47 13.82 12.31 -11.58
CA ASN A 47 14.24 10.96 -11.20
C ASN A 47 13.14 10.05 -10.62
N ARG A 48 11.90 10.09 -11.13
CA ARG A 48 10.74 9.44 -10.48
C ARG A 48 9.74 8.73 -11.40
N VAL A 49 9.77 9.01 -12.70
CA VAL A 49 8.69 8.59 -13.62
C VAL A 49 9.17 7.49 -14.56
N LEU A 50 8.53 6.32 -14.48
CA LEU A 50 8.72 5.24 -15.45
C LEU A 50 8.13 5.65 -16.81
N GLY A 51 8.72 5.19 -17.91
CA GLY A 51 8.19 5.49 -19.25
C GLY A 51 6.73 5.05 -19.38
N GLY A 52 5.87 5.90 -19.96
CA GLY A 52 4.43 5.64 -20.06
C GLY A 52 4.08 4.32 -20.75
N ASP A 53 4.85 3.93 -21.77
CA ASP A 53 4.70 2.64 -22.45
C ASP A 53 4.98 1.45 -21.52
N PHE A 54 5.99 1.56 -20.66
CA PHE A 54 6.29 0.54 -19.66
C PHE A 54 5.18 0.45 -18.62
N VAL A 55 4.70 1.60 -18.12
CA VAL A 55 3.58 1.64 -17.16
C VAL A 55 2.36 0.95 -17.74
N LYS A 56 1.93 1.35 -18.93
CA LYS A 56 0.76 0.76 -19.61
C LYS A 56 0.93 -0.76 -19.82
N LYS A 57 2.12 -1.19 -20.25
CA LYS A 57 2.43 -2.63 -20.42
C LYS A 57 2.31 -3.39 -19.11
N MET A 58 2.85 -2.85 -18.03
CA MET A 58 2.80 -3.48 -16.71
C MET A 58 1.39 -3.48 -16.13
N GLU A 59 0.63 -2.40 -16.26
CA GLU A 59 -0.80 -2.37 -15.86
C GLU A 59 -1.60 -3.45 -16.60
N THR A 60 -1.37 -3.60 -17.90
CA THR A 60 -2.05 -4.65 -18.69
C THR A 60 -1.66 -6.04 -18.20
N ALA A 61 -0.38 -6.25 -17.89
CA ALA A 61 0.10 -7.52 -17.34
C ALA A 61 -0.47 -7.82 -15.94
N LEU A 62 -0.58 -6.82 -15.06
CA LEU A 62 -1.14 -6.97 -13.73
C LEU A 62 -2.65 -7.28 -13.78
N ARG A 63 -3.39 -6.69 -14.74
CA ARG A 63 -4.80 -7.03 -14.99
C ARG A 63 -4.96 -8.47 -15.48
N ALA A 64 -4.18 -8.87 -16.49
CA ALA A 64 -4.20 -10.25 -16.99
C ALA A 64 -3.80 -11.27 -15.90
N TRP A 65 -2.90 -10.88 -15.00
CA TRP A 65 -2.58 -11.69 -13.81
C TRP A 65 -3.77 -11.79 -12.86
N GLN A 66 -4.44 -10.67 -12.56
CA GLN A 66 -5.60 -10.65 -11.67
C GLN A 66 -6.73 -11.53 -12.20
N GLU A 67 -7.07 -11.44 -13.49
CA GLU A 67 -8.08 -12.30 -14.11
C GLU A 67 -7.71 -13.79 -14.00
N SER A 68 -6.42 -14.12 -14.16
CA SER A 68 -5.94 -15.50 -13.98
C SER A 68 -5.97 -15.97 -12.53
N TRP A 69 -5.73 -15.07 -11.58
CA TRP A 69 -5.85 -15.36 -10.16
C TRP A 69 -7.31 -15.64 -9.81
N GLU A 70 -8.24 -14.77 -10.21
CA GLU A 70 -9.70 -14.91 -9.98
C GLU A 70 -10.30 -16.17 -10.61
N ALA A 71 -9.70 -16.69 -11.69
CA ALA A 71 -10.12 -17.95 -12.31
C ALA A 71 -9.64 -19.22 -11.56
N THR A 72 -8.77 -19.09 -10.55
CA THR A 72 -8.18 -20.21 -9.82
C THR A 72 -9.07 -20.61 -8.64
N TYR A 73 -9.30 -21.90 -8.40
CA TYR A 73 -10.17 -22.36 -7.30
C TYR A 73 -9.74 -21.85 -5.91
N GLU A 74 -8.43 -21.69 -5.68
CA GLU A 74 -7.85 -21.21 -4.44
C GLU A 74 -7.76 -19.66 -4.35
N SER A 75 -8.51 -18.93 -5.18
CA SER A 75 -8.50 -17.46 -5.23
C SER A 75 -9.34 -16.85 -4.11
N THR A 76 -8.75 -16.75 -2.92
CA THR A 76 -9.40 -16.18 -1.75
C THR A 76 -8.66 -14.95 -1.23
N THR A 77 -9.43 -13.90 -0.90
CA THR A 77 -8.95 -12.75 -0.13
C THR A 77 -9.19 -12.91 1.37
N ASP A 78 -9.83 -14.01 1.79
CA ASP A 78 -10.07 -14.32 3.19
C ASP A 78 -8.80 -14.94 3.80
N PRO A 79 -8.15 -14.28 4.77
CA PRO A 79 -6.95 -14.79 5.42
C PRO A 79 -7.16 -16.12 6.16
N SER A 80 -8.41 -16.47 6.48
CA SER A 80 -8.79 -17.68 7.24
C SER A 80 -9.29 -18.83 6.39
N SER A 81 -9.29 -18.67 5.06
CA SER A 81 -9.79 -19.68 4.14
C SER A 81 -8.97 -20.98 4.17
N SER A 82 -9.66 -22.11 4.01
CA SER A 82 -9.05 -23.45 3.90
C SER A 82 -8.30 -23.68 2.59
N GLU A 83 -8.48 -22.80 1.59
CA GLU A 83 -7.92 -22.93 0.24
C GLU A 83 -6.42 -22.57 0.15
N GLY A 84 -5.79 -22.30 1.29
CA GLY A 84 -4.35 -22.09 1.41
C GLY A 84 -3.91 -20.63 1.25
N PRO A 85 -2.73 -20.27 1.78
CA PRO A 85 -2.33 -18.87 1.93
C PRO A 85 -1.78 -18.25 0.63
N LEU A 86 -1.50 -19.04 -0.41
CA LEU A 86 -0.82 -18.56 -1.61
C LEU A 86 -1.68 -17.57 -2.41
N GLY A 87 -2.99 -17.82 -2.52
CA GLY A 87 -3.91 -16.90 -3.16
C GLY A 87 -3.90 -15.54 -2.46
N PHE A 88 -4.13 -15.55 -1.15
CA PHE A 88 -4.12 -14.35 -0.31
C PHE A 88 -2.77 -13.59 -0.38
N ASN A 89 -1.64 -14.28 -0.22
CA ASN A 89 -0.29 -13.71 -0.30
C ASN A 89 0.00 -13.05 -1.65
N SER A 90 -0.50 -13.64 -2.74
CA SER A 90 -0.33 -13.07 -4.07
C SER A 90 -1.02 -11.72 -4.22
N THR A 91 -2.13 -11.48 -3.51
CA THR A 91 -2.81 -10.18 -3.53
C THR A 91 -1.99 -9.08 -2.87
N ALA A 92 -1.19 -9.39 -1.84
CA ALA A 92 -0.25 -8.43 -1.24
C ALA A 92 0.83 -8.00 -2.25
N LEU A 93 1.36 -8.97 -3.02
CA LEU A 93 2.35 -8.70 -4.06
C LEU A 93 1.75 -7.90 -5.22
N LEU A 94 0.49 -8.17 -5.60
CA LEU A 94 -0.24 -7.39 -6.59
C LEU A 94 -0.36 -5.92 -6.17
N ARG A 95 -0.79 -5.65 -4.93
CA ARG A 95 -0.88 -4.30 -4.39
C ARG A 95 0.47 -3.60 -4.42
N LEU A 96 1.52 -4.29 -3.95
CA LEU A 96 2.88 -3.77 -3.95
C LEU A 96 3.39 -3.45 -5.36
N ALA A 97 3.06 -4.29 -6.35
CA ALA A 97 3.40 -4.06 -7.74
C ALA A 97 2.71 -2.80 -8.30
N TYR A 98 1.40 -2.63 -8.05
CA TYR A 98 0.69 -1.41 -8.44
C TYR A 98 1.24 -0.16 -7.75
N ILE A 99 1.51 -0.23 -6.46
CA ILE A 99 2.10 0.88 -5.69
C ILE A 99 3.44 1.29 -6.29
N ARG A 100 4.37 0.34 -6.45
CA ARG A 100 5.72 0.61 -6.94
C ARG A 100 5.75 0.91 -8.45
N LEU A 101 4.73 0.54 -9.21
CA LEU A 101 4.57 0.95 -10.60
C LEU A 101 4.19 2.43 -10.70
N ASN A 102 3.31 2.88 -9.81
CA ASN A 102 2.70 4.20 -9.86
C ASN A 102 3.43 5.27 -9.06
N VAL A 103 4.20 4.88 -8.03
CA VAL A 103 4.91 5.81 -7.15
C VAL A 103 6.41 5.53 -7.15
N GLY A 104 7.20 6.56 -7.47
CA GLY A 104 8.65 6.52 -7.43
C GLY A 104 9.21 6.80 -6.04
N LEU A 105 9.12 5.84 -5.13
CA LEU A 105 9.86 5.86 -3.87
C LEU A 105 11.36 5.72 -4.15
N SER A 106 12.25 6.49 -3.51
CA SER A 106 13.71 6.35 -3.69
C SER A 106 14.24 5.02 -3.16
N ALA A 107 15.46 4.62 -3.52
CA ALA A 107 16.11 3.41 -3.02
C ALA A 107 16.09 3.29 -1.47
N ASP A 108 16.35 4.39 -0.76
CA ASP A 108 16.30 4.43 0.72
C ASP A 108 14.87 4.22 1.27
N GLN A 109 13.84 4.61 0.52
CA GLN A 109 12.43 4.45 0.87
C GLN A 109 11.88 3.08 0.45
N ARG A 110 12.41 2.48 -0.61
CA ARG A 110 12.07 1.09 -1.01
C ARG A 110 12.61 0.06 -0.01
N LEU A 111 13.58 0.46 0.80
CA LEU A 111 14.23 -0.34 1.83
C LEU A 111 13.73 0.02 3.24
N LEU A 112 12.46 0.44 3.37
CA LEU A 112 11.80 0.68 4.67
C LEU A 112 11.95 -0.52 5.62
N ALA A 113 12.10 -1.72 5.09
CA ALA A 113 12.47 -2.91 5.83
C ALA A 113 13.99 -2.99 6.11
N ARG A 114 14.50 -2.11 6.97
CA ARG A 114 15.76 -2.34 7.68
C ARG A 114 15.44 -2.97 9.03
N ASP A 115 16.40 -3.68 9.63
CA ASP A 115 16.28 -4.25 10.99
C ASP A 115 16.28 -3.18 12.12
N ASP A 116 15.83 -1.95 11.83
CA ASP A 116 15.89 -0.80 12.75
C ASP A 116 14.60 0.02 12.73
N ALA A 117 13.89 -0.03 13.86
CA ALA A 117 12.64 0.70 14.09
C ALA A 117 12.82 2.23 14.04
N GLN A 118 13.97 2.76 14.46
CA GLN A 118 14.23 4.21 14.44
C GLN A 118 14.36 4.74 13.01
N ARG A 119 14.91 3.94 12.11
CA ARG A 119 14.99 4.31 10.69
C ARG A 119 13.63 4.32 10.04
N ILE A 120 12.78 3.33 10.34
CA ILE A 120 11.39 3.33 9.90
C ILE A 120 10.73 4.64 10.36
N ALA A 121 10.83 4.97 11.64
CA ALA A 121 10.24 6.19 12.18
C ALA A 121 10.78 7.47 11.52
N ALA A 122 12.09 7.56 11.32
CA ALA A 122 12.73 8.70 10.68
C ALA A 122 12.24 8.91 9.23
N VAL A 123 11.87 7.85 8.50
CA VAL A 123 11.31 7.98 7.15
C VAL A 123 9.89 8.57 7.19
N PHE A 124 9.06 8.20 8.16
CA PHE A 124 7.71 8.77 8.33
C PHE A 124 7.71 10.26 8.70
N SER A 125 8.78 10.75 9.34
CA SER A 125 8.94 12.17 9.69
C SER A 125 9.41 13.03 8.52
N ARG A 126 9.90 12.45 7.42
CA ARG A 126 10.45 13.20 6.28
C ARG A 126 9.37 13.41 5.21
N PRO A 127 9.06 14.66 4.81
CA PRO A 127 8.16 14.93 3.70
C PRO A 127 8.84 14.50 2.40
N ILE A 128 8.29 13.48 1.75
CA ILE A 128 8.87 12.88 0.53
C ILE A 128 8.02 13.17 -0.70
N LEU A 129 6.71 13.26 -0.50
CA LEU A 129 5.74 13.68 -1.50
C LEU A 129 5.58 15.20 -1.41
N ALA A 130 5.51 15.84 -2.58
CA ALA A 130 5.18 17.25 -2.72
C ALA A 130 3.81 17.42 -3.40
N ALA A 131 3.26 18.64 -3.35
CA ALA A 131 2.00 18.94 -4.04
C ALA A 131 2.06 18.63 -5.56
N GLY A 132 3.23 18.72 -6.17
CA GLY A 132 3.47 18.36 -7.58
C GLY A 132 3.44 16.86 -7.89
N ASP A 133 3.50 15.99 -6.88
CA ASP A 133 3.45 14.53 -7.07
C ASP A 133 1.99 14.00 -7.17
N ARG A 134 0.99 14.85 -6.94
CA ARG A 134 -0.44 14.54 -7.08
C ARG A 134 -0.75 14.21 -8.54
N SER A 135 -1.27 13.01 -8.80
CA SER A 135 -1.53 12.52 -10.16
C SER A 135 -2.55 11.37 -10.18
N MET A 136 -3.03 11.01 -11.37
CA MET A 136 -3.89 9.83 -11.55
C MET A 136 -3.22 8.54 -11.06
N HIS A 137 -1.92 8.37 -11.32
CA HIS A 137 -1.13 7.22 -10.86
C HIS A 137 -1.08 7.18 -9.32
N MET A 138 -0.90 8.33 -8.66
CA MET A 138 -0.97 8.41 -7.20
C MET A 138 -2.34 7.97 -6.68
N ASN A 139 -3.44 8.42 -7.30
CA ASN A 139 -4.79 8.02 -6.91
C ASN A 139 -5.01 6.50 -7.04
N GLN A 140 -4.48 5.87 -8.10
CA GLN A 140 -4.51 4.41 -8.24
C GLN A 140 -3.74 3.70 -7.13
N ALA A 141 -2.56 4.20 -6.76
CA ALA A 141 -1.78 3.64 -5.65
C ALA A 141 -2.50 3.82 -4.30
N MET A 142 -3.13 4.98 -4.07
CA MET A 142 -3.89 5.24 -2.84
C MET A 142 -5.08 4.32 -2.70
N LEU A 143 -5.77 3.99 -3.79
CA LEU A 143 -6.83 2.99 -3.77
C LEU A 143 -6.33 1.62 -3.28
N GLN A 144 -5.14 1.18 -3.69
CA GLN A 144 -4.53 -0.05 -3.19
C GLN A 144 -4.18 0.03 -1.70
N CYS A 145 -3.69 1.18 -1.23
CA CYS A 145 -3.37 1.40 0.17
C CYS A 145 -4.63 1.36 1.06
N ILE A 146 -5.72 1.99 0.60
CA ILE A 146 -7.02 2.00 1.27
C ILE A 146 -7.62 0.60 1.30
N HIS A 147 -7.54 -0.15 0.20
CA HIS A 147 -7.98 -1.55 0.20
C HIS A 147 -7.17 -2.42 1.17
N ALA A 148 -5.85 -2.23 1.24
CA ALA A 148 -5.02 -2.95 2.21
C ALA A 148 -5.43 -2.64 3.65
N LEU A 149 -5.73 -1.38 3.99
CA LEU A 149 -6.20 -0.97 5.32
C LEU A 149 -7.61 -1.49 5.63
N SER A 150 -8.49 -1.59 4.63
CA SER A 150 -9.86 -2.05 4.83
C SER A 150 -9.95 -3.49 5.35
N ILE A 151 -8.96 -4.34 5.03
CA ILE A 151 -8.94 -5.75 5.46
C ILE A 151 -8.81 -5.84 6.99
N PRO A 152 -7.76 -5.30 7.63
CA PRO A 152 -7.65 -5.35 9.09
C PRO A 152 -8.72 -4.54 9.81
N VAL A 153 -9.26 -3.47 9.22
CA VAL A 153 -10.39 -2.72 9.80
C VAL A 153 -11.64 -3.62 9.89
N ARG A 154 -12.03 -4.26 8.78
CA ARG A 154 -13.24 -5.11 8.72
C ARG A 154 -13.11 -6.41 9.51
N VAL A 155 -11.92 -7.00 9.53
CA VAL A 155 -11.64 -8.19 10.35
C VAL A 155 -11.56 -7.83 11.84
N GLY A 156 -11.23 -6.58 12.16
CA GLY A 156 -10.98 -6.08 13.50
C GLY A 156 -9.48 -5.99 13.79
N VAL A 157 -8.99 -4.77 13.99
CA VAL A 157 -7.55 -4.48 14.14
C VAL A 157 -6.93 -5.26 15.31
N ALA A 158 -7.63 -5.31 16.46
CA ALA A 158 -7.16 -6.06 17.63
C ALA A 158 -7.12 -7.58 17.37
N PHE A 159 -8.07 -8.10 16.60
CA PHE A 159 -8.09 -9.51 16.22
C PHE A 159 -6.93 -9.83 15.26
N VAL A 160 -6.70 -8.98 14.25
CA VAL A 160 -5.58 -9.16 13.32
C VAL A 160 -4.25 -9.12 14.07
N ALA A 161 -4.04 -8.15 14.97
CA ALA A 161 -2.81 -8.07 15.75
C ALA A 161 -2.54 -9.38 16.51
N ARG A 162 -3.56 -10.02 17.08
CA ARG A 162 -3.38 -11.29 17.82
C ARG A 162 -3.23 -12.52 16.92
N SER A 163 -3.78 -12.49 15.70
CA SER A 163 -3.83 -13.64 14.78
C SER A 163 -2.86 -13.54 13.59
N GLN A 164 -2.10 -12.44 13.47
CA GLN A 164 -1.20 -12.19 12.34
C GLN A 164 -0.25 -13.36 12.06
N THR A 165 0.32 -13.94 13.11
CA THR A 165 1.24 -15.08 13.03
C THR A 165 0.70 -16.26 12.22
N PHE A 166 -0.62 -16.50 12.24
CA PHE A 166 -1.22 -17.66 11.59
C PHE A 166 -1.70 -17.40 10.16
N ASN A 167 -2.08 -16.15 9.85
CA ASN A 167 -2.80 -15.84 8.62
C ASN A 167 -2.06 -14.84 7.69
N TRP A 168 -1.02 -14.16 8.19
CA TRP A 168 -0.35 -13.09 7.45
C TRP A 168 1.11 -13.43 7.16
N SER A 169 1.48 -13.30 5.88
CA SER A 169 2.84 -13.54 5.42
C SER A 169 3.73 -12.30 5.48
N ILE A 170 5.03 -12.51 5.36
CA ILE A 170 6.02 -11.41 5.28
C ILE A 170 5.75 -10.46 4.10
N GLN A 171 5.17 -10.97 3.00
CA GLN A 171 4.76 -10.14 1.85
C GLN A 171 3.70 -9.12 2.25
N HIS A 172 2.74 -9.50 3.10
CA HIS A 172 1.76 -8.56 3.62
C HIS A 172 2.39 -7.54 4.57
N ALA A 173 3.33 -7.95 5.42
CA ALA A 173 4.02 -7.01 6.29
C ALA A 173 4.71 -5.89 5.51
N PHE A 174 5.42 -6.23 4.42
CA PHE A 174 6.05 -5.23 3.56
C PHE A 174 5.04 -4.38 2.78
N CYS A 175 4.02 -5.02 2.21
CA CYS A 175 2.97 -4.28 1.51
C CYS A 175 2.28 -3.28 2.45
N ASN A 176 1.89 -3.71 3.65
CA ASN A 176 1.21 -2.89 4.63
C ASN A 176 2.09 -1.75 5.14
N LEU A 177 3.40 -1.97 5.32
CA LEU A 177 4.34 -0.89 5.67
C LEU A 177 4.40 0.20 4.58
N GLU A 178 4.52 -0.20 3.31
CA GLU A 178 4.51 0.77 2.20
C GLU A 178 3.16 1.47 2.07
N CYS A 179 2.05 0.76 2.25
CA CYS A 179 0.72 1.34 2.29
C CYS A 179 0.58 2.38 3.41
N ALA A 180 1.02 2.04 4.63
CA ALA A 180 1.00 2.94 5.78
C ALA A 180 1.81 4.21 5.49
N PHE A 181 3.03 4.03 4.99
CA PHE A 181 3.92 5.14 4.65
C PHE A 181 3.29 6.07 3.60
N LEU A 182 2.87 5.52 2.46
CA LEU A 182 2.35 6.32 1.36
C LEU A 182 1.05 7.02 1.72
N LEU A 183 0.11 6.33 2.37
CA LEU A 183 -1.17 6.90 2.75
C LEU A 183 -1.00 8.03 3.75
N THR A 184 -0.13 7.87 4.75
CA THR A 184 0.18 8.94 5.71
C THR A 184 0.83 10.15 5.02
N GLN A 185 1.81 9.94 4.13
CA GLN A 185 2.46 11.05 3.42
C GLN A 185 1.49 11.78 2.49
N TRP A 186 0.65 11.03 1.77
CA TRP A 186 -0.34 11.61 0.86
C TRP A 186 -1.38 12.45 1.60
N LEU A 187 -1.91 11.94 2.72
CA LEU A 187 -2.84 12.72 3.56
C LEU A 187 -2.19 13.99 4.12
N LYS A 188 -0.92 13.95 4.56
CA LYS A 188 -0.17 15.15 4.98
C LYS A 188 -0.03 16.18 3.86
N VAL A 189 0.25 15.75 2.63
CA VAL A 189 0.30 16.64 1.45
C VAL A 189 -1.08 17.26 1.19
N LEU A 190 -2.15 16.47 1.21
CA LEU A 190 -3.50 16.98 1.00
C LEU A 190 -3.92 17.97 2.09
N SER A 191 -3.59 17.69 3.35
CA SER A 191 -3.83 18.61 4.46
C SER A 191 -3.16 19.96 4.20
N GLN A 192 -1.89 19.96 3.81
CA GLN A 192 -1.16 21.20 3.52
C GLN A 192 -1.77 21.97 2.34
N VAL A 193 -2.11 21.27 1.25
CA VAL A 193 -2.76 21.86 0.07
C VAL A 193 -4.10 22.52 0.45
N VAL A 194 -4.91 21.84 1.28
CA VAL A 194 -6.19 22.37 1.75
C VAL A 194 -5.99 23.53 2.71
N ARG A 195 -4.93 23.53 3.52
CA ARG A 195 -4.58 24.65 4.42
C ARG A 195 -4.23 25.90 3.63
N GLU A 196 -3.51 25.76 2.52
CA GLU A 196 -3.07 26.88 1.69
C GLU A 196 -4.14 27.39 0.72
N SER A 197 -4.90 26.49 0.10
CA SER A 197 -5.76 26.80 -1.05
C SER A 197 -7.23 26.41 -0.85
N GLY A 198 -7.60 25.92 0.33
CA GLY A 198 -8.96 25.48 0.65
C GLY A 198 -9.36 24.14 0.01
N LEU A 199 -10.53 23.62 0.38
CA LEU A 199 -11.01 22.29 -0.04
C LEU A 199 -11.29 22.18 -1.55
N VAL A 200 -11.52 23.31 -2.22
CA VAL A 200 -11.72 23.37 -3.68
C VAL A 200 -10.48 22.94 -4.47
N SER A 201 -9.30 23.03 -3.86
CA SER A 201 -8.03 22.62 -4.47
C SER A 201 -7.86 21.10 -4.63
N LEU A 202 -8.67 20.30 -3.93
CA LEU A 202 -8.68 18.86 -4.08
C LEU A 202 -9.40 18.44 -5.38
N GLN A 203 -8.88 17.43 -6.04
CA GLN A 203 -9.53 16.79 -7.18
C GLN A 203 -10.73 15.95 -6.70
N PRO A 204 -11.75 15.71 -7.55
CA PRO A 204 -12.89 14.89 -7.18
C PRO A 204 -12.51 13.49 -6.68
N GLU A 205 -11.52 12.85 -7.32
CA GLU A 205 -11.05 11.52 -6.91
C GLU A 205 -10.30 11.56 -5.58
N GLU A 206 -9.51 12.61 -5.31
CA GLU A 206 -8.83 12.78 -4.01
C GLU A 206 -9.85 12.93 -2.88
N ARG A 207 -10.91 13.73 -3.09
CA ARG A 207 -12.01 13.86 -2.11
C ARG A 207 -12.69 12.52 -1.84
N ARG A 208 -12.94 11.73 -2.89
CA ARG A 208 -13.51 10.39 -2.76
C ARG A 208 -12.59 9.48 -1.95
N LEU A 209 -11.30 9.46 -2.24
CA LEU A 209 -10.32 8.64 -1.53
C LEU A 209 -10.18 9.05 -0.05
N VAL A 210 -10.14 10.36 0.24
CA VAL A 210 -10.17 10.87 1.63
C VAL A 210 -11.42 10.38 2.35
N ASN A 211 -12.60 10.49 1.72
CA ASN A 211 -13.85 10.01 2.30
C ASN A 211 -13.83 8.50 2.59
N LEU A 212 -13.22 7.69 1.72
CA LEU A 212 -13.05 6.26 1.99
C LEU A 212 -12.18 6.02 3.24
N VAL A 213 -11.10 6.80 3.43
CA VAL A 213 -10.27 6.72 4.64
C VAL A 213 -11.08 7.14 5.87
N THR A 214 -11.87 8.22 5.77
CA THR A 214 -12.76 8.67 6.85
C THR A 214 -13.69 7.54 7.30
N ILE A 215 -14.38 6.89 6.36
CA ILE A 215 -15.27 5.76 6.65
C ILE A 215 -14.51 4.63 7.36
N LEU A 216 -13.32 4.26 6.86
CA LEU A 216 -12.52 3.20 7.49
C LEU A 216 -12.10 3.54 8.93
N VAL A 217 -11.78 4.81 9.22
CA VAL A 217 -11.45 5.23 10.59
C VAL A 217 -12.70 5.21 11.47
N GLN A 218 -13.84 5.68 10.96
CA GLN A 218 -15.13 5.67 11.66
C GLN A 218 -15.63 4.25 11.98
N GLU A 219 -15.28 3.24 11.18
CA GLU A 219 -15.57 1.82 11.45
C GLU A 219 -14.77 1.23 12.63
N THR A 220 -13.90 2.02 13.29
CA THR A 220 -13.03 1.57 14.38
C THR A 220 -13.26 2.36 15.68
N GLU A 221 -12.69 1.88 16.78
CA GLU A 221 -12.67 2.59 18.08
C GLU A 221 -11.99 3.97 18.02
N LEU A 222 -11.31 4.30 16.92
CA LEU A 222 -10.69 5.61 16.72
C LEU A 222 -11.63 6.62 16.04
N GLY A 223 -12.82 6.21 15.62
CA GLY A 223 -13.79 7.05 14.92
C GLY A 223 -14.17 8.32 15.69
N ASP A 224 -14.37 8.20 17.01
CA ASP A 224 -14.76 9.32 17.89
C ASP A 224 -13.68 10.42 17.99
N ARG A 225 -12.46 10.16 17.51
CA ARG A 225 -11.36 11.13 17.47
C ARG A 225 -11.43 12.05 16.24
N LEU A 226 -12.32 11.76 15.29
CA LEU A 226 -12.59 12.62 14.15
C LEU A 226 -13.63 13.67 14.53
N ASP A 227 -13.18 14.91 14.61
CA ASP A 227 -14.04 16.06 14.88
C ASP A 227 -14.45 16.73 13.57
N GLU A 228 -15.71 16.55 13.18
CA GLU A 228 -16.28 17.07 11.93
C GLU A 228 -16.39 18.61 11.92
N GLU A 229 -16.30 19.27 13.08
CA GLU A 229 -16.38 20.73 13.20
C GLU A 229 -15.04 21.42 12.91
N GLN A 230 -13.94 20.66 12.87
CA GLN A 230 -12.60 21.21 12.62
C GLN A 230 -12.43 21.69 11.19
N HIS A 231 -11.45 22.57 10.98
CA HIS A 231 -11.05 22.96 9.63
C HIS A 231 -10.67 21.73 8.79
N PRO A 232 -11.10 21.60 7.52
CA PRO A 232 -10.89 20.37 6.73
C PRO A 232 -9.43 19.93 6.59
N ALA A 233 -8.48 20.88 6.56
CA ALA A 233 -7.06 20.55 6.59
C ALA A 233 -6.64 19.79 7.87
N VAL A 234 -7.18 20.19 9.03
CA VAL A 234 -6.91 19.54 10.31
C VAL A 234 -7.57 18.16 10.34
N GLN A 235 -8.80 18.03 9.80
CA GLN A 235 -9.44 16.72 9.66
C GLN A 235 -8.60 15.74 8.83
N ILE A 236 -8.07 16.18 7.68
CA ILE A 236 -7.21 15.36 6.82
C ILE A 236 -5.88 15.00 7.53
N GLU A 237 -5.31 15.93 8.31
CA GLU A 237 -4.12 15.66 9.11
C GLU A 237 -4.40 14.61 10.20
N SER A 238 -5.54 14.73 10.90
CA SER A 238 -6.01 13.74 11.86
C SER A 238 -6.18 12.37 11.20
N LEU A 239 -6.73 12.28 9.98
CA LEU A 239 -6.81 11.02 9.23
C LEU A 239 -5.43 10.40 9.00
N ALA A 240 -4.39 11.22 8.73
CA ALA A 240 -3.03 10.72 8.56
C ALA A 240 -2.50 10.04 9.83
N THR A 241 -2.71 10.68 10.99
CA THR A 241 -2.29 10.18 12.30
C THR A 241 -3.11 8.97 12.75
N LEU A 242 -4.43 8.99 12.56
CA LEU A 242 -5.31 7.89 12.94
C LEU A 242 -5.06 6.65 12.06
N THR A 243 -4.88 6.84 10.76
CA THR A 243 -4.53 5.73 9.85
C THR A 243 -3.18 5.10 10.22
N LEU A 244 -2.18 5.93 10.55
CA LEU A 244 -0.89 5.44 11.05
C LEU A 244 -1.04 4.66 12.35
N THR A 245 -1.93 5.11 13.25
CA THR A 245 -2.25 4.43 14.50
C THR A 245 -2.91 3.06 14.24
N LEU A 246 -3.85 2.97 13.30
CA LEU A 246 -4.48 1.69 12.92
C LEU A 246 -3.44 0.69 12.39
N TRP A 247 -2.52 1.14 11.53
CA TRP A 247 -1.41 0.30 11.07
C TRP A 247 -0.52 -0.12 12.23
N SER A 248 -0.09 0.81 13.08
CA SER A 248 0.72 0.51 14.26
C SER A 248 0.08 -0.55 15.15
N ASN A 249 -1.22 -0.42 15.43
CA ASN A 249 -1.97 -1.39 16.23
C ASN A 249 -2.04 -2.76 15.55
N THR A 250 -2.22 -2.79 14.22
CA THR A 250 -2.24 -4.02 13.42
C THR A 250 -0.91 -4.79 13.55
N PHE A 251 0.21 -4.09 13.71
CA PHE A 251 1.54 -4.67 13.88
C PHE A 251 1.96 -4.88 15.35
N ASN A 252 1.14 -4.54 16.35
CA ASN A 252 1.52 -4.63 17.77
C ASN A 252 1.26 -6.03 18.40
N GLY A 253 1.27 -7.07 17.56
CA GLY A 253 0.97 -8.45 17.90
C GLY A 253 2.17 -9.33 18.27
N SER A 254 1.88 -10.59 18.64
CA SER A 254 2.88 -11.64 18.66
C SER A 254 3.18 -12.09 17.23
N HIS A 255 4.45 -12.02 16.82
CA HIS A 255 4.89 -12.31 15.46
C HIS A 255 5.94 -13.41 15.42
N VAL A 256 5.85 -14.28 14.40
CA VAL A 256 6.90 -15.28 14.11
C VAL A 256 8.13 -14.65 13.48
N PHE A 257 7.97 -13.59 12.69
CA PHE A 257 9.07 -12.92 12.00
C PHE A 257 9.48 -11.65 12.73
N ASP A 258 10.76 -11.56 13.14
CA ASP A 258 11.32 -10.40 13.83
C ASP A 258 11.12 -9.08 13.07
N ILE A 259 11.16 -9.12 11.73
CA ILE A 259 10.94 -7.92 10.90
C ILE A 259 9.56 -7.29 11.13
N VAL A 260 8.53 -8.09 11.41
CA VAL A 260 7.17 -7.60 11.65
C VAL A 260 7.11 -6.85 12.98
N ARG A 261 7.85 -7.33 13.99
CA ARG A 261 8.05 -6.63 15.27
C ARG A 261 8.84 -5.34 15.10
N VAL A 262 9.90 -5.34 14.29
CA VAL A 262 10.67 -4.12 13.96
C VAL A 262 9.77 -3.07 13.30
N ILE A 263 8.93 -3.50 12.35
CA ILE A 263 7.93 -2.64 11.70
C ILE A 263 6.95 -2.06 12.71
N GLY A 264 6.34 -2.89 13.56
CA GLY A 264 5.39 -2.42 14.58
C GLY A 264 6.00 -1.40 15.53
N ASN A 265 7.23 -1.62 15.97
CA ASN A 265 7.96 -0.68 16.82
C ASN A 265 8.23 0.66 16.09
N GLY A 266 8.64 0.60 14.82
CA GLY A 266 8.90 1.79 14.02
C GLY A 266 7.64 2.64 13.78
N LEU A 267 6.51 1.99 13.50
CA LEU A 267 5.21 2.67 13.40
C LEU A 267 4.79 3.28 14.74
N SER A 268 4.99 2.57 15.85
CA SER A 268 4.64 3.07 17.19
C SER A 268 5.41 4.35 17.55
N ILE A 269 6.72 4.39 17.24
CA ILE A 269 7.55 5.60 17.41
C ILE A 269 7.02 6.73 16.51
N SER A 270 6.65 6.42 15.27
CA SER A 270 6.12 7.40 14.32
C SER A 270 4.80 8.03 14.79
N VAL A 271 3.92 7.22 15.39
CA VAL A 271 2.66 7.68 15.98
C VAL A 271 2.92 8.64 17.14
N GLN A 272 3.84 8.31 18.05
CA GLN A 272 4.19 9.16 19.19
C GLN A 272 4.79 10.50 18.75
N GLY A 273 5.57 10.53 17.67
CA GLY A 273 6.12 11.77 17.12
C GLY A 273 5.12 12.61 16.29
N SER A 274 3.92 12.09 16.03
CA SER A 274 2.86 12.77 15.26
C SER A 274 1.69 13.27 16.13
N MET A 275 1.67 12.92 17.43
CA MET A 275 0.76 13.48 18.45
C MET A 275 1.38 14.69 19.11
#